data_AF-A0A1V5JT89-F1
#
_entry.id   AF-A0A1V5JT89-F1
#
_cell.length_a   1.000
_cell.length_b   1.000
_cell.length_c   1.000
_cell.angle_alpha   90.00
_cell.angle_beta   90.00
_cell.angle_gamma   90.00
#
_symmetry.space_group_name_H-M   'P 1'
#
loop_
_entity.id
_entity.type
_entity.pdbx_description
1 polymer ?
#
loop_
_entity_poly.entity_id
_entity_poly.type
_entity_poly.pdbx_seq_one_letter_code
_entity_poly.pdbx_strand_id
1 'polypeptide(L)'
;MASGSQGLSQATQEQASAVEEVAATIEEMTSSIKQNAQNAESGRQQTRDMVQLAAETGELAKRVVDAMQEINRSSQKIGDIIGTVNEVAFQTNLLALNAAVEAARAGEHGKGFAVVAEEVRSLAQRSAESAREVRSLIEDSLSKVKNGNVMVEEAGKSIGTIVQSIENVSGTMEEIAAASSEQATGIDELNRAISQIDTSTQQNATTVEELASASDSLRSDSRDLAETVARFKVSGQTASQRPPAPVKPAAKPGATTRRRETPTPPAPAKPAALRTDEEDFEEF
;
A
#
# COMPACT_ATOMS: atom_id res chain seq x y z
N MET A 1 -15.60 -19.81 -54.09
CA MET A 1 -14.30 -19.12 -53.89
C MET A 1 -14.50 -17.65 -53.53
N ALA A 2 -15.35 -16.89 -54.24
CA ALA A 2 -15.69 -15.50 -53.85
C ALA A 2 -16.21 -15.33 -52.40
N SER A 3 -16.91 -16.32 -51.83
CA SER A 3 -17.32 -16.29 -50.41
C SER A 3 -16.17 -16.47 -49.42
N GLY A 4 -15.08 -17.12 -49.83
CA GLY A 4 -13.90 -17.37 -48.99
C GLY A 4 -12.99 -16.16 -48.89
N SER A 5 -12.77 -15.44 -50.01
CA SER A 5 -12.00 -14.19 -50.00
C SER A 5 -12.73 -13.08 -49.23
N GLN A 6 -14.06 -12.97 -49.38
CA GLN A 6 -14.87 -12.03 -48.61
C GLN A 6 -14.77 -12.28 -47.10
N GLY A 7 -14.86 -13.54 -46.66
CA GLY A 7 -14.74 -13.91 -45.25
C GLY A 7 -13.34 -13.64 -44.69
N LEU A 8 -12.29 -13.90 -45.48
CA LEU A 8 -10.91 -13.61 -45.07
C LEU A 8 -10.63 -12.10 -45.02
N SER A 9 -11.19 -11.32 -45.96
CA SER A 9 -11.13 -9.85 -45.92
C SER A 9 -11.74 -9.31 -44.64
N GLN A 10 -12.94 -9.79 -44.28
CA GLN A 10 -13.63 -9.36 -43.07
C GLN A 10 -12.83 -9.72 -41.81
N ALA A 11 -12.33 -10.96 -41.72
CA ALA A 11 -11.49 -11.39 -40.60
C ALA A 11 -10.20 -10.56 -40.49
N THR A 12 -9.57 -10.21 -41.62
CA THR A 12 -8.36 -9.37 -41.65
C THR A 12 -8.65 -7.96 -41.15
N GLN A 13 -9.80 -7.41 -41.51
CA GLN A 13 -10.21 -6.06 -41.11
C GLN A 13 -10.58 -6.00 -39.62
N GLU A 14 -11.25 -7.04 -39.11
CA GLU A 14 -11.49 -7.21 -37.66
C GLU A 14 -10.16 -7.34 -36.88
N GLN A 15 -9.20 -8.10 -37.43
CA GLN A 15 -7.88 -8.25 -36.82
C GLN A 15 -7.08 -6.94 -36.83
N ALA A 16 -7.15 -6.14 -37.89
CA ALA A 16 -6.52 -4.83 -37.95
C ALA A 16 -7.04 -3.89 -36.86
N SER A 17 -8.36 -3.80 -36.70
CA SER A 17 -8.98 -3.00 -35.64
C SER A 17 -8.56 -3.47 -34.23
N ALA A 18 -8.50 -4.79 -34.01
CA ALA A 18 -8.03 -5.34 -32.73
C ALA A 18 -6.57 -4.99 -32.44
N VAL A 19 -5.71 -4.99 -33.47
CA VAL A 19 -4.30 -4.60 -33.33
C VAL A 19 -4.17 -3.13 -32.94
N GLU A 20 -4.95 -2.23 -33.54
CA GLU A 20 -4.98 -0.80 -33.18
C GLU A 20 -5.43 -0.59 -31.73
N GLU A 21 -6.46 -1.29 -31.27
CA GLU A 21 -6.96 -1.20 -29.90
C GLU A 21 -5.95 -1.70 -28.87
N VAL A 22 -5.27 -2.82 -29.16
CA VAL A 22 -4.22 -3.34 -28.27
C VAL A 22 -3.01 -2.39 -28.28
N ALA A 23 -2.63 -1.81 -29.42
CA ALA A 23 -1.55 -0.83 -29.48
C ALA A 23 -1.85 0.41 -28.61
N ALA A 24 -3.06 0.96 -28.69
CA ALA A 24 -3.49 2.08 -27.84
C ALA A 24 -3.44 1.72 -26.34
N THR A 25 -3.88 0.51 -25.99
CA THR A 25 -3.81 0.00 -24.61
C THR A 25 -2.37 -0.11 -24.11
N ILE A 26 -1.43 -0.50 -24.99
CA ILE A 26 0.00 -0.56 -24.66
C ILE A 26 0.60 0.83 -24.45
N GLU A 27 0.21 1.83 -25.23
CA GLU A 27 0.65 3.22 -25.02
C GLU A 27 0.20 3.75 -23.65
N GLU A 28 -1.06 3.52 -23.28
CA GLU A 28 -1.58 3.87 -21.96
C GLU A 28 -0.86 3.13 -20.82
N MET A 29 -0.57 1.85 -21.02
CA MET A 29 0.17 1.04 -20.05
C MET A 29 1.61 1.55 -19.90
N THR A 30 2.27 1.91 -21.00
CA THR A 30 3.62 2.50 -21.00
C THR A 30 3.65 3.79 -20.19
N SER A 31 2.66 4.67 -20.40
CA SER A 31 2.52 5.91 -19.63
C SER A 31 2.34 5.63 -18.13
N SER A 32 1.49 4.67 -17.79
CA SER A 32 1.21 4.29 -16.41
C SER A 32 2.43 3.69 -15.71
N ILE A 33 3.18 2.82 -16.40
CA ILE A 33 4.43 2.24 -15.87
C ILE A 33 5.47 3.33 -15.63
N LYS A 34 5.64 4.28 -16.56
CA LYS A 34 6.57 5.41 -16.40
C LYS A 34 6.18 6.28 -15.20
N GLN A 35 4.89 6.54 -15.03
CA GLN A 35 4.39 7.30 -13.89
C GLN A 35 4.64 6.54 -12.57
N ASN A 36 4.44 5.22 -12.54
CA ASN A 36 4.74 4.39 -11.37
C ASN A 36 6.23 4.44 -10.99
N ALA A 37 7.13 4.34 -11.96
CA ALA A 37 8.58 4.47 -11.73
C ALA A 37 8.96 5.85 -11.16
N GLN A 38 8.37 6.92 -11.70
CA GLN A 38 8.57 8.28 -11.18
C GLN A 38 8.02 8.46 -9.77
N ASN A 39 6.83 7.92 -9.49
CA ASN A 39 6.22 7.96 -8.16
C ASN A 39 7.05 7.19 -7.14
N ALA A 40 7.60 6.03 -7.52
CA ALA A 40 8.48 5.25 -6.67
C ALA A 40 9.76 6.02 -6.31
N GLU A 41 10.39 6.66 -7.29
CA GLU A 41 11.59 7.48 -7.06
C GLU A 41 11.29 8.71 -6.18
N SER A 42 10.16 9.41 -6.43
CA SER A 42 9.72 10.52 -5.59
C SER A 42 9.41 10.06 -4.16
N GLY A 43 8.73 8.92 -4.01
CA GLY A 43 8.43 8.32 -2.71
C GLY A 43 9.70 8.00 -1.93
N ARG A 44 10.71 7.43 -2.62
CA ARG A 44 12.02 7.14 -2.03
C ARG A 44 12.74 8.39 -1.52
N GLN A 45 12.67 9.50 -2.26
CA GLN A 45 13.22 10.77 -1.79
C GLN A 45 12.47 11.29 -0.55
N GLN A 46 11.14 11.25 -0.57
CA GLN A 46 10.31 11.67 0.56
C GLN A 46 10.62 10.84 1.83
N THR A 47 10.80 9.53 1.67
CA THR A 47 11.18 8.62 2.75
C THR A 47 12.54 8.99 3.35
N ARG A 48 13.53 9.38 2.53
CA ARG A 48 14.83 9.87 3.03
C ARG A 48 14.69 11.14 3.87
N ASP A 49 13.87 12.09 3.40
CA ASP A 49 13.63 13.34 4.14
C ASP A 49 12.94 13.05 5.49
N MET A 50 12.03 12.06 5.53
CA MET A 50 11.40 11.61 6.78
C MET A 50 12.40 10.96 7.75
N VAL A 51 13.36 10.16 7.26
CA VAL A 51 14.43 9.59 8.12
C VAL A 51 15.28 10.71 8.73
N GLN A 52 15.63 11.73 7.93
CA GLN A 52 16.37 12.88 8.46
C GLN A 52 15.58 13.61 9.55
N LEU A 53 14.29 13.89 9.31
CA LEU A 53 13.42 14.54 10.29
C LEU A 53 13.29 13.71 11.58
N ALA A 54 13.20 12.38 11.46
CA ALA A 54 13.15 11.49 12.61
C ALA A 54 14.46 11.53 13.42
N ALA A 55 15.62 11.61 12.77
CA ALA A 55 16.91 11.78 13.45
C ALA A 55 16.99 13.11 14.21
N GLU A 56 16.56 14.22 13.60
CA GLU A 56 16.47 15.53 14.27
C GLU A 56 15.53 15.51 15.47
N THR A 57 14.40 14.80 15.34
CA THR A 57 13.43 14.61 16.43
C THR A 57 14.00 13.76 17.56
N GLY A 58 14.79 12.72 17.24
CA GLY A 58 15.52 11.92 18.23
C GLY A 58 16.51 12.75 19.05
N GLU A 59 17.28 13.61 18.40
CA GLU A 59 18.20 14.54 19.08
C GLU A 59 17.45 15.57 19.94
N LEU A 60 16.27 16.03 19.50
CA LEU A 60 15.42 16.88 20.34
C LEU A 60 14.92 16.14 21.58
N ALA A 61 14.44 14.90 21.45
CA ALA A 61 13.99 14.09 22.58
C ALA A 61 15.11 13.90 23.61
N LYS A 62 16.35 13.64 23.15
CA LYS A 62 17.53 13.54 24.02
C LYS A 62 17.79 14.83 24.80
N ARG A 63 17.74 15.99 24.12
CA ARG A 63 17.88 17.30 24.79
C ARG A 63 16.79 17.55 25.85
N VAL A 64 15.56 17.08 25.60
CA VAL A 64 14.47 17.18 26.58
C VAL A 64 14.76 16.32 27.81
N VAL A 65 15.25 15.10 27.63
CA VAL A 65 15.66 14.23 28.76
C VAL A 65 16.76 14.89 29.59
N ASP A 66 17.79 15.45 28.93
CA ASP A 66 18.88 16.15 29.62
C ASP A 66 18.36 17.34 30.45
N ALA A 67 17.45 18.14 29.86
CA ALA A 67 16.82 19.27 30.57
C ALA A 67 16.00 18.80 31.79
N MET A 68 15.26 17.71 31.67
CA MET A 68 14.50 17.12 32.78
C MET A 68 15.41 16.58 33.89
N GLN A 69 16.57 16.02 33.55
CA GLN A 69 17.57 15.59 34.53
C GLN A 69 18.15 16.79 35.31
N GLU A 70 18.42 17.91 34.64
CA GLU A 70 18.87 19.14 35.31
C GLU A 70 17.78 19.72 36.22
N ILE A 71 16.50 19.69 35.81
CA ILE A 71 15.36 20.07 36.66
C ILE A 71 15.28 19.16 37.90
N ASN A 72 15.47 17.85 37.73
CA ASN A 72 15.45 16.88 38.83
C ASN A 72 16.57 17.18 39.85
N ARG A 73 17.81 17.37 39.36
CA ARG A 73 18.96 17.74 40.20
C ARG A 73 18.73 19.06 40.94
N SER A 74 18.19 20.07 40.26
CA SER A 74 17.86 21.37 40.87
C SER A 74 16.81 21.22 41.96
N SER A 75 15.73 20.47 41.68
CA SER A 75 14.65 20.20 42.62
C SER A 75 15.13 19.45 43.86
N GLN A 76 16.00 18.46 43.70
CA GLN A 76 16.61 17.73 44.81
C GLN A 76 17.42 18.67 45.72
N LYS A 77 18.23 19.56 45.12
CA LYS A 77 19.01 20.55 45.87
C LYS A 77 18.11 21.53 46.64
N ILE A 78 16.99 21.95 46.06
CA ILE A 78 16.00 22.77 46.77
C ILE A 78 15.42 21.97 47.95
N GLY A 79 15.11 20.70 47.76
CA GLY A 79 14.65 19.81 48.83
C GLY A 79 15.62 19.74 50.01
N ASP A 80 16.92 19.61 49.75
CA ASP A 80 17.96 19.59 50.79
C ASP A 80 18.05 20.93 51.55
N ILE A 81 17.93 22.06 50.83
CA ILE A 81 17.92 23.40 51.43
C ILE A 81 16.69 23.57 52.33
N ILE A 82 15.50 23.16 51.87
CA ILE A 82 14.27 23.24 52.66
C ILE A 82 14.32 22.31 53.88
N GLY A 83 14.99 21.17 53.77
CA GLY A 83 15.34 20.31 54.91
C GLY A 83 16.12 21.07 55.98
N THR A 84 17.17 21.80 55.57
CA THR A 84 17.98 22.63 56.47
C THR A 84 17.15 23.77 57.09
N VAL A 85 16.27 24.43 56.32
CA VAL A 85 15.38 25.48 56.84
C VAL A 85 14.44 24.94 57.92
N ASN A 86 13.86 23.75 57.71
CA ASN A 86 13.01 23.10 58.71
C ASN A 86 13.81 22.73 59.98
N GLU A 87 15.08 22.33 59.83
CA GLU A 87 15.96 22.09 60.97
C GLU A 87 16.24 23.38 61.76
N VAL A 88 16.56 24.49 61.08
CA VAL A 88 16.77 25.80 61.73
C VAL A 88 15.50 26.27 62.44
N ALA A 89 14.33 26.09 61.83
CA ALA A 89 13.05 26.41 62.45
C ALA A 89 12.82 25.58 63.72
N PHE A 90 13.14 24.28 63.70
CA PHE A 90 13.05 23.43 64.88
C PHE A 90 14.01 23.84 66.00
N GLN A 91 15.27 24.15 65.67
CA GLN A 91 16.26 24.66 66.63
C GLN A 91 15.82 26.00 67.23
N THR A 92 15.27 26.91 66.43
CA THR A 92 14.73 28.20 66.89
C THR A 92 13.55 28.01 67.84
N ASN A 93 12.66 27.06 67.53
CA ASN A 93 11.54 26.70 68.41
C ASN A 93 12.02 26.13 69.75
N LEU A 94 13.08 25.32 69.77
CA LEU A 94 13.68 24.81 71.01
C LEU A 94 14.36 25.93 71.82
N LEU A 95 15.08 26.84 71.17
CA LEU A 95 15.69 28.01 71.81
C LEU A 95 14.64 28.92 72.45
N ALA A 96 13.55 29.19 71.72
CA ALA A 96 12.42 29.99 72.21
C ALA A 96 11.73 29.34 73.41
N LEU A 97 11.55 28.02 73.40
CA LEU A 97 11.03 27.27 74.54
C LEU A 97 11.94 27.43 75.78
N ASN A 98 13.27 27.27 75.60
CA ASN A 98 14.23 27.45 76.70
C ASN A 98 14.19 28.88 77.25
N ALA A 99 14.07 29.89 76.38
CA ALA A 99 13.95 31.29 76.78
C ALA A 99 12.65 31.56 77.55
N ALA A 100 11.52 30.96 77.14
CA ALA A 100 10.25 31.06 77.85
C ALA A 100 10.34 30.46 79.26
N VAL A 101 11.03 29.33 79.42
CA VAL A 101 11.28 28.69 80.72
C VAL A 101 12.13 29.58 81.61
N GLU A 102 13.23 30.15 81.10
CA GLU A 102 14.10 31.03 81.90
C GLU A 102 13.41 32.35 82.25
N ALA A 103 12.58 32.89 81.36
CA ALA A 103 11.74 34.05 81.63
C ALA A 103 10.72 33.80 82.74
N ALA A 104 10.09 32.61 82.76
CA ALA A 104 9.21 32.20 83.86
C ALA A 104 9.96 32.08 85.19
N ARG A 105 11.21 31.60 85.14
CA ARG A 105 12.09 31.47 86.31
C ARG A 105 12.51 32.82 86.90
N ALA A 106 12.67 33.85 86.07
CA ALA A 106 12.97 35.22 86.48
C ALA A 106 11.76 35.98 87.08
N GLY A 107 10.57 35.39 87.08
CA GLY A 107 9.36 35.96 87.68
C GLY A 107 8.93 37.29 87.02
N GLU A 108 8.66 38.31 87.84
CA GLU A 108 8.18 39.62 87.37
C GLU A 108 9.15 40.32 86.40
N HIS A 109 10.46 40.11 86.57
CA HIS A 109 11.49 40.71 85.71
C HIS A 109 11.57 40.04 84.33
N GLY A 110 11.04 38.82 84.17
CA GLY A 110 11.06 38.05 82.92
C GLY A 110 9.85 38.28 82.01
N LYS A 111 8.83 39.03 82.43
CA LYS A 111 7.56 39.18 81.68
C LYS A 111 7.74 39.66 80.25
N GLY A 112 8.63 40.64 80.01
CA GLY A 112 8.91 41.13 78.65
C GLY A 112 9.61 40.08 77.78
N PHE A 113 10.55 39.32 78.36
CA PHE A 113 11.25 38.24 77.66
C PHE A 113 10.32 37.06 77.34
N ALA A 114 9.36 36.75 78.21
CA ALA A 114 8.38 35.69 77.97
C ALA A 114 7.51 35.95 76.73
N VAL A 115 7.07 37.20 76.52
CA VAL A 115 6.29 37.58 75.33
C VAL A 115 7.11 37.44 74.05
N VAL A 116 8.37 37.90 74.07
CA VAL A 116 9.26 37.75 72.90
C VAL A 116 9.55 36.28 72.61
N ALA A 117 9.76 35.45 73.64
CA ALA A 117 9.99 34.03 73.47
C ALA A 117 8.80 33.32 72.81
N GLU A 118 7.56 33.66 73.21
CA GLU A 118 6.36 33.08 72.60
C GLU A 118 6.18 33.53 71.14
N GLU A 119 6.46 34.79 70.82
CA GLU A 119 6.38 35.30 69.43
C GLU A 119 7.42 34.61 68.52
N VAL A 120 8.67 34.45 69.01
CA VAL A 120 9.72 33.73 68.28
C VAL A 120 9.34 32.27 68.08
N ARG A 121 8.73 31.64 69.09
CA ARG A 121 8.24 30.25 69.00
C ARG A 121 7.16 30.12 67.93
N SER A 122 6.16 31.00 67.93
CA SER A 122 5.10 31.04 66.93
C SER A 122 5.66 31.22 65.51
N LEU A 123 6.62 32.13 65.33
CA LEU A 123 7.28 32.36 64.04
C LEU A 123 8.07 31.12 63.57
N ALA A 124 8.75 30.44 64.48
CA ALA A 124 9.49 29.21 64.19
C ALA A 124 8.55 28.07 63.78
N GLN A 125 7.41 27.91 64.45
CA GLN A 125 6.38 26.92 64.09
C GLN A 125 5.79 27.19 62.70
N ARG A 126 5.44 28.45 62.39
CA ARG A 126 4.97 28.86 61.06
C ARG A 126 6.01 28.60 59.97
N SER A 127 7.28 28.88 60.26
CA SER A 127 8.39 28.61 59.31
C SER A 127 8.54 27.12 59.03
N ALA A 128 8.41 26.26 60.05
CA ALA A 128 8.46 24.81 59.88
C ALA A 128 7.27 24.27 59.08
N GLU A 129 6.07 24.82 59.27
CA GLU A 129 4.88 24.48 58.49
C GLU A 129 5.06 24.83 57.01
N SER A 130 5.45 26.07 56.69
CA SER A 130 5.73 26.48 55.31
C SER A 130 6.86 25.66 54.67
N ALA A 131 7.91 25.31 55.43
CA ALA A 131 8.97 24.45 54.92
C ALA A 131 8.44 23.05 54.53
N ARG A 132 7.50 22.46 55.30
CA ARG A 132 6.88 21.18 54.95
C ARG A 132 5.99 21.28 53.72
N GLU A 133 5.23 22.37 53.56
CA GLU A 133 4.42 22.60 52.36
C GLU A 133 5.29 22.71 51.12
N VAL A 134 6.37 23.50 51.17
CA VAL A 134 7.33 23.62 50.06
C VAL A 134 7.96 22.27 49.73
N ARG A 135 8.34 21.49 50.76
CA ARG A 135 8.88 20.14 50.56
C ARG A 135 7.90 19.22 49.82
N SER A 136 6.63 19.24 50.21
CA SER A 136 5.57 18.47 49.53
C SER A 136 5.45 18.84 48.04
N LEU A 137 5.49 20.14 47.72
CA LEU A 137 5.48 20.62 46.32
C LEU A 137 6.71 20.17 45.52
N ILE A 138 7.88 20.10 46.15
CA ILE A 138 9.10 19.60 45.53
C ILE A 138 8.99 18.09 45.26
N GLU A 139 8.50 17.31 46.22
CA GLU A 139 8.29 15.87 46.06
C GLU A 139 7.29 15.56 44.93
N ASP A 140 6.20 16.31 44.83
CA ASP A 140 5.24 16.24 43.71
C ASP A 140 5.91 16.61 42.37
N SER A 141 6.70 17.67 42.34
CA SER A 141 7.43 18.09 41.13
C SER A 141 8.42 17.04 40.65
N LEU A 142 9.17 16.41 41.58
CA LEU A 142 10.09 15.31 41.28
C LEU A 142 9.36 14.10 40.69
N SER A 143 8.19 13.76 41.24
CA SER A 143 7.34 12.69 40.71
C SER A 143 6.88 12.98 39.28
N LYS A 144 6.41 14.21 39.01
CA LYS A 144 5.99 14.65 37.67
C LYS A 144 7.13 14.61 36.65
N VAL A 145 8.32 15.08 37.02
CA VAL A 145 9.51 15.04 36.16
C VAL A 145 9.90 13.59 35.85
N LYS A 146 9.84 12.69 36.84
CA LYS A 146 10.12 11.26 36.63
C LYS A 146 9.13 10.64 35.64
N ASN A 147 7.84 10.94 35.76
CA ASN A 147 6.84 10.47 34.81
C ASN A 147 7.08 11.06 33.41
N GLY A 148 7.44 12.34 33.32
CA GLY A 148 7.82 12.99 32.06
C GLY A 148 9.00 12.30 31.37
N ASN A 149 10.01 11.89 32.12
CA ASN A 149 11.15 11.14 31.57
C ASN A 149 10.72 9.81 30.94
N VAL A 150 9.82 9.07 31.60
CA VAL A 150 9.30 7.80 31.06
C VAL A 150 8.55 8.04 29.75
N MET A 151 7.69 9.07 29.70
CA MET A 151 6.94 9.40 28.48
C MET A 151 7.85 9.80 27.32
N VAL A 152 8.92 10.57 27.57
CA VAL A 152 9.87 10.97 26.53
C VAL A 152 10.69 9.77 26.05
N GLU A 153 11.07 8.85 26.94
CA GLU A 153 11.76 7.61 26.54
C GLU A 153 10.87 6.72 25.66
N GLU A 154 9.59 6.58 26.00
CA GLU A 154 8.60 5.84 25.21
C GLU A 154 8.35 6.50 23.84
N ALA A 155 8.28 7.83 23.80
CA ALA A 155 8.23 8.58 22.55
C ALA A 155 9.50 8.33 21.70
N GLY A 156 10.68 8.28 22.33
CA GLY A 156 11.94 7.94 21.65
C GLY A 156 11.93 6.54 21.04
N LYS A 157 11.41 5.54 21.75
CA LYS A 157 11.23 4.17 21.22
C LYS A 157 10.26 4.15 20.04
N SER A 158 9.16 4.90 20.14
CA SER A 158 8.15 5.00 19.08
C SER A 158 8.72 5.63 17.80
N ILE A 159 9.57 6.64 17.93
CA ILE A 159 10.31 7.23 16.80
C ILE A 159 11.21 6.18 16.13
N GLY A 160 11.89 5.33 16.91
CA GLY A 160 12.67 4.21 16.38
C GLY A 160 11.83 3.24 15.53
N THR A 161 10.65 2.86 16.01
CA THR A 161 9.70 2.02 15.24
C THR A 161 9.21 2.70 13.97
N ILE A 162 8.98 4.01 14.01
CA ILE A 162 8.59 4.81 12.84
C ILE A 162 9.72 4.79 11.79
N VAL A 163 10.97 4.99 12.20
CA VAL A 163 12.13 4.91 11.28
C VAL A 163 12.20 3.54 10.61
N GLN A 164 12.02 2.45 11.37
CA GLN A 164 12.02 1.11 10.77
C GLN A 164 10.91 0.92 9.74
N SER A 165 9.71 1.45 10.02
CA SER A 165 8.59 1.40 9.07
C SER A 165 8.87 2.21 7.80
N ILE A 166 9.50 3.38 7.95
CA ILE A 166 9.91 4.25 6.84
C ILE A 166 10.97 3.54 5.98
N GLU A 167 11.95 2.86 6.57
CA GLU A 167 12.93 2.05 5.83
C GLU A 167 12.28 0.94 5.02
N ASN A 168 11.29 0.24 5.58
CA ASN A 168 10.54 -0.78 4.85
C ASN A 168 9.79 -0.18 3.65
N VAL A 169 9.17 1.00 3.81
CA VAL A 169 8.54 1.72 2.70
C VAL A 169 9.56 2.11 1.65
N SER A 170 10.78 2.52 2.03
CA SER A 170 11.87 2.79 1.07
C SER A 170 12.20 1.54 0.24
N GLY A 171 12.28 0.38 0.89
CA GLY A 171 12.55 -0.90 0.23
C GLY A 171 11.43 -1.27 -0.76
N THR A 172 10.17 -1.11 -0.36
CA THR A 172 9.03 -1.33 -1.27
C THR A 172 9.07 -0.41 -2.48
N MET A 173 9.47 0.85 -2.33
CA MET A 173 9.62 1.77 -3.46
C MET A 173 10.74 1.32 -4.42
N GLU A 174 11.82 0.75 -3.90
CA GLU A 174 12.89 0.17 -4.72
C GLU A 174 12.40 -1.04 -5.51
N GLU A 175 11.61 -1.92 -4.89
CA GLU A 175 10.96 -3.05 -5.56
C GLU A 175 9.98 -2.59 -6.64
N ILE A 176 9.16 -1.56 -6.37
CA ILE A 176 8.22 -0.99 -7.37
C ILE A 176 8.99 -0.40 -8.55
N ALA A 177 10.09 0.32 -8.31
CA ALA A 177 10.91 0.89 -9.37
C ALA A 177 11.55 -0.21 -10.25
N ALA A 178 12.06 -1.27 -9.63
CA ALA A 178 12.61 -2.42 -10.33
C ALA A 178 11.53 -3.13 -11.17
N ALA A 179 10.37 -3.44 -10.57
CA ALA A 179 9.25 -4.07 -11.27
C ALA A 179 8.72 -3.19 -12.43
N SER A 180 8.67 -1.88 -12.24
CA SER A 180 8.26 -0.95 -13.31
C SER A 180 9.27 -0.94 -14.47
N SER A 181 10.57 -1.04 -14.18
CA SER A 181 11.61 -1.17 -15.22
C SER A 181 11.51 -2.48 -15.99
N GLU A 182 11.19 -3.58 -15.30
CA GLU A 182 10.96 -4.88 -15.94
C GLU A 182 9.70 -4.86 -16.81
N GLN A 183 8.60 -4.28 -16.31
CA GLN A 183 7.37 -4.08 -17.08
C GLN A 183 7.61 -3.24 -18.34
N ALA A 184 8.39 -2.17 -18.25
CA ALA A 184 8.75 -1.35 -19.41
C ALA A 184 9.50 -2.18 -20.47
N THR A 185 10.40 -3.06 -20.05
CA THR A 185 11.12 -3.98 -20.95
C THR A 185 10.17 -4.98 -21.61
N GLY A 186 9.23 -5.56 -20.83
CA GLY A 186 8.21 -6.46 -21.37
C GLY A 186 7.27 -5.78 -22.37
N ILE A 187 6.98 -4.50 -22.17
CA ILE A 187 6.18 -3.70 -23.10
C ILE A 187 6.92 -3.44 -24.41
N ASP A 188 8.24 -3.24 -24.39
CA ASP A 188 9.03 -3.13 -25.62
C ASP A 188 8.95 -4.43 -26.45
N GLU A 189 8.93 -5.59 -25.79
CA GLU A 189 8.74 -6.89 -26.47
C GLU A 189 7.33 -7.03 -27.06
N LEU A 190 6.29 -6.61 -26.32
CA LEU A 190 4.92 -6.61 -26.82
C LEU A 190 4.75 -5.67 -28.02
N ASN A 191 5.35 -4.49 -28.00
CA ASN A 191 5.35 -3.56 -29.14
C ASN A 191 5.95 -4.20 -30.40
N ARG A 192 7.07 -4.93 -30.25
CA ARG A 192 7.66 -5.67 -31.38
C ARG A 192 6.72 -6.76 -31.89
N ALA A 193 6.08 -7.51 -31.00
CA ALA A 193 5.12 -8.54 -31.37
C ALA A 193 3.91 -7.95 -32.13
N ILE A 194 3.38 -6.82 -31.67
CA ILE A 194 2.28 -6.11 -32.34
C ILE A 194 2.68 -5.63 -33.73
N SER A 195 3.87 -5.03 -33.86
CA SER A 195 4.37 -4.59 -35.17
C SER A 195 4.48 -5.76 -36.17
N GLN A 196 4.85 -6.94 -35.68
CA GLN A 196 4.88 -8.16 -36.50
C GLN A 196 3.48 -8.66 -36.86
N ILE A 197 2.52 -8.60 -35.94
CA ILE A 197 1.11 -8.94 -36.23
C ILE A 197 0.53 -7.97 -37.24
N ASP A 198 0.75 -6.67 -37.10
CA ASP A 198 0.31 -5.64 -38.06
C ASP A 198 0.87 -5.92 -39.46
N THR A 199 2.17 -6.21 -39.56
CA THR A 199 2.80 -6.59 -40.84
C THR A 199 2.13 -7.82 -41.47
N SER A 200 1.84 -8.85 -40.68
CA SER A 200 1.15 -10.06 -41.13
C SER A 200 -0.30 -9.79 -41.56
N THR A 201 -1.01 -8.93 -40.83
CA THR A 201 -2.37 -8.49 -41.16
C THR A 201 -2.39 -7.75 -42.49
N GLN A 202 -1.46 -6.83 -42.72
CA GLN A 202 -1.31 -6.14 -44.01
C GLN A 202 -0.98 -7.12 -45.15
N GLN A 203 -0.09 -8.08 -44.91
CA GLN A 203 0.25 -9.10 -45.90
C GLN A 203 -0.96 -10.00 -46.23
N ASN A 204 -1.80 -10.34 -45.25
CA ASN A 204 -3.04 -11.06 -45.46
C ASN A 204 -4.03 -10.23 -46.30
N ALA A 205 -4.15 -8.93 -46.04
CA ALA A 205 -5.00 -8.03 -46.82
C ALA A 205 -4.57 -8.01 -48.30
N THR A 206 -3.26 -7.86 -48.57
CA THR A 206 -2.72 -7.94 -49.94
C THR A 206 -2.97 -9.30 -50.57
N THR A 207 -2.76 -10.40 -49.84
CA THR A 207 -2.99 -11.76 -50.34
C THR A 207 -4.46 -11.98 -50.68
N VAL A 208 -5.39 -11.41 -49.92
CA VAL A 208 -6.83 -11.47 -50.20
C VAL A 208 -7.18 -10.70 -51.46
N GLU A 209 -6.61 -9.51 -51.67
CA GLU A 209 -6.79 -8.75 -52.91
C GLU A 209 -6.25 -9.50 -54.13
N GLU A 210 -5.05 -10.08 -54.03
CA GLU A 210 -4.45 -10.90 -55.08
C GLU A 210 -5.31 -12.13 -55.39
N LEU A 211 -5.81 -12.82 -54.36
CA LEU A 211 -6.67 -14.00 -54.51
C LEU A 211 -8.03 -13.63 -55.13
N ALA A 212 -8.60 -12.48 -54.77
CA ALA A 212 -9.82 -11.98 -55.37
C ALA A 212 -9.62 -11.69 -56.86
N SER A 213 -8.53 -10.99 -57.21
CA SER A 213 -8.14 -10.71 -58.60
C SER A 213 -7.95 -11.99 -59.41
N ALA A 214 -7.19 -12.95 -58.89
CA ALA A 214 -6.97 -14.25 -59.54
C ALA A 214 -8.27 -15.04 -59.72
N SER A 215 -9.18 -14.99 -58.73
CA SER A 215 -10.49 -15.64 -58.81
C SER A 215 -11.37 -15.03 -59.90
N ASP A 216 -11.32 -13.71 -60.08
CA ASP A 216 -12.06 -13.03 -61.15
C ASP A 216 -11.50 -13.35 -62.53
N SER A 217 -10.17 -13.41 -62.69
CA SER A 217 -9.53 -13.90 -63.92
C SER A 217 -9.95 -15.34 -64.25
N LEU A 218 -9.86 -16.27 -63.29
CA LEU A 218 -10.30 -17.66 -63.45
C LEU A 218 -11.78 -17.78 -63.83
N ARG A 219 -12.63 -16.90 -63.27
CA ARG A 219 -14.05 -16.84 -63.60
C ARG A 219 -14.28 -16.34 -65.02
N SER A 220 -13.48 -15.40 -65.50
CA SER A 220 -13.50 -14.93 -66.89
C SER A 220 -13.08 -16.06 -67.83
N ASP A 221 -11.92 -16.68 -67.59
CA ASP A 221 -11.39 -17.77 -68.41
C ASP A 221 -12.37 -18.96 -68.50
N SER A 222 -13.02 -19.29 -67.38
CA SER A 222 -14.03 -20.36 -67.35
C SER A 222 -15.28 -20.02 -68.18
N ARG A 223 -15.70 -18.75 -68.19
CA ARG A 223 -16.82 -18.28 -69.04
C ARG A 223 -16.45 -18.32 -70.51
N ASP A 224 -15.25 -17.84 -70.86
CA ASP A 224 -14.74 -17.84 -72.24
C ASP A 224 -14.60 -19.27 -72.77
N LEU A 225 -14.11 -20.19 -71.93
CA LEU A 225 -14.04 -21.62 -72.26
C LEU A 225 -15.43 -22.23 -72.46
N ALA A 226 -16.38 -21.95 -71.57
CA ALA A 226 -17.76 -22.43 -71.68
C ALA A 226 -18.43 -21.92 -72.97
N GLU A 227 -18.22 -20.66 -73.33
CA GLU A 227 -18.72 -20.08 -74.59
C GLU A 227 -18.06 -20.75 -75.81
N THR A 228 -16.75 -21.00 -75.74
CA THR A 228 -16.00 -21.69 -76.81
C THR A 228 -16.52 -23.12 -77.02
N VAL A 229 -16.75 -23.89 -75.94
CA VAL A 229 -17.30 -25.24 -76.01
C VAL A 229 -18.74 -25.24 -76.54
N ALA A 230 -19.58 -24.27 -76.16
CA ALA A 230 -20.95 -24.15 -76.63
C ALA A 230 -21.07 -23.94 -78.16
N ARG A 231 -20.01 -23.44 -78.82
CA ARG A 231 -19.97 -23.28 -80.28
C ARG A 231 -19.76 -24.60 -81.03
N PHE A 232 -19.28 -25.66 -80.37
CA PHE A 232 -19.12 -26.98 -80.98
C PHE A 232 -20.45 -27.73 -81.03
N LYS A 233 -21.03 -27.87 -82.23
CA LYS A 233 -22.17 -28.77 -82.48
C LYS A 233 -21.68 -30.20 -82.69
N VAL A 234 -22.09 -31.12 -81.82
CA VAL A 234 -21.82 -32.56 -81.99
C VAL A 234 -22.86 -33.14 -82.95
N SER A 235 -22.46 -33.36 -84.20
CA SER A 235 -23.27 -34.07 -85.20
C SER A 235 -23.26 -35.57 -84.92
N GLY A 236 -24.26 -36.04 -84.18
CA GLY A 236 -24.59 -37.47 -84.09
C GLY A 236 -25.09 -37.95 -82.74
N GLN A 237 -26.27 -37.52 -82.31
CA GLN A 237 -27.31 -38.41 -81.76
C GLN A 237 -28.58 -37.62 -81.40
N THR A 238 -29.64 -37.89 -82.16
CA THR A 238 -31.02 -37.73 -81.72
C THR A 238 -31.26 -38.58 -80.46
N ALA A 239 -31.16 -37.97 -79.28
CA ALA A 239 -31.73 -38.55 -78.07
C ALA A 239 -33.22 -38.19 -78.03
N SER A 240 -34.04 -39.13 -78.48
CA SER A 240 -35.49 -39.15 -78.31
C SER A 240 -35.85 -38.84 -76.86
N GLN A 241 -36.56 -37.73 -76.61
CA GLN A 241 -37.23 -37.48 -75.34
C GLN A 241 -38.33 -38.53 -75.18
N ARG A 242 -38.02 -39.63 -74.49
CA ARG A 242 -39.00 -40.63 -74.05
C ARG A 242 -39.47 -40.24 -72.64
N PRO A 243 -40.79 -40.23 -72.36
CA PRO A 243 -41.31 -39.77 -71.07
C PRO A 243 -40.96 -40.76 -69.95
N PRO A 244 -40.65 -40.30 -68.73
CA PRO A 244 -40.40 -41.20 -67.60
C PRO A 244 -41.72 -41.82 -67.10
N ALA A 245 -41.70 -43.14 -66.92
CA ALA A 245 -42.75 -43.91 -66.27
C ALA A 245 -42.82 -43.59 -64.76
N PRO A 246 -43.98 -43.73 -64.10
CA PRO A 246 -44.14 -43.40 -62.69
C PRO A 246 -43.45 -44.44 -61.80
N VAL A 247 -42.39 -44.02 -61.11
CA VAL A 247 -41.75 -44.80 -60.03
C VAL A 247 -42.47 -44.51 -58.71
N LYS A 248 -42.98 -45.57 -58.08
CA LYS A 248 -43.58 -45.58 -56.74
C LYS A 248 -42.60 -45.02 -55.68
N PRO A 249 -43.09 -44.39 -54.59
CA PRO A 249 -42.23 -43.94 -53.51
C PRO A 249 -41.72 -45.15 -52.72
N ALA A 250 -40.42 -45.44 -52.80
CA ALA A 250 -39.76 -46.35 -51.88
C ALA A 250 -39.40 -45.60 -50.59
N ALA A 251 -39.72 -46.25 -49.47
CA ALA A 251 -39.70 -45.70 -48.12
C ALA A 251 -38.32 -45.22 -47.66
N LYS A 252 -38.35 -44.23 -46.75
CA LYS A 252 -37.22 -43.65 -46.01
C LYS A 252 -36.30 -44.74 -45.43
N PRO A 253 -34.97 -44.68 -45.63
CA PRO A 253 -34.04 -45.36 -44.75
C PRO A 253 -33.96 -44.57 -43.44
N GLY A 254 -34.32 -45.24 -42.35
CA GLY A 254 -34.30 -44.70 -41.01
C GLY A 254 -32.92 -44.20 -40.57
N ALA A 255 -32.97 -43.24 -39.65
CA ALA A 255 -31.83 -42.75 -38.89
C ALA A 255 -31.03 -43.93 -38.31
N THR A 256 -29.82 -44.14 -38.83
CA THR A 256 -28.78 -44.85 -38.09
C THR A 256 -28.02 -43.78 -37.31
N THR A 257 -28.39 -43.64 -36.05
CA THR A 257 -27.64 -42.93 -35.02
C THR A 257 -26.28 -43.59 -34.87
N ARG A 258 -25.28 -43.11 -35.63
CA ARG A 258 -23.88 -43.38 -35.32
C ARG A 258 -23.54 -42.55 -34.09
N ARG A 259 -23.62 -43.20 -32.92
CA ARG A 259 -23.16 -42.70 -31.62
C ARG A 259 -21.71 -42.25 -31.78
N ARG A 260 -21.52 -40.93 -31.86
CA ARG A 260 -20.21 -40.29 -31.76
C ARG A 260 -19.81 -40.38 -30.30
N GLU A 261 -18.78 -41.16 -30.01
CA GLU A 261 -18.11 -41.15 -28.73
C GLU A 261 -17.61 -39.72 -28.47
N THR A 262 -18.17 -39.11 -27.44
CA THR A 262 -17.67 -37.89 -26.83
C THR A 262 -16.34 -38.20 -26.12
N PRO A 263 -15.27 -37.44 -26.33
CA PRO A 263 -14.15 -37.44 -25.39
C PRO A 263 -14.65 -36.85 -24.08
N THR A 264 -14.54 -37.63 -23.01
CA THR A 264 -14.78 -37.22 -21.64
C THR A 264 -13.82 -36.08 -21.25
N PRO A 265 -14.29 -34.96 -20.67
CA PRO A 265 -13.40 -33.99 -20.05
C PRO A 265 -12.77 -34.59 -18.77
N PRO A 266 -11.50 -34.30 -18.45
CA PRO A 266 -10.91 -34.72 -17.19
C PRO A 266 -11.61 -34.01 -16.02
N ALA A 267 -11.81 -34.77 -14.93
CA ALA A 267 -12.45 -34.32 -13.71
C ALA A 267 -11.68 -33.15 -13.05
N PRO A 268 -12.37 -32.20 -12.39
CA PRO A 268 -11.71 -31.22 -11.56
C PRO A 268 -11.14 -31.91 -10.31
N ALA A 269 -9.84 -31.69 -10.08
CA ALA A 269 -9.17 -32.08 -8.85
C ALA A 269 -9.82 -31.35 -7.66
N LYS A 270 -10.08 -32.11 -6.58
CA LYS A 270 -10.52 -31.58 -5.29
C LYS A 270 -9.50 -30.57 -4.76
N PRO A 271 -9.91 -29.38 -4.29
CA PRO A 271 -9.07 -28.59 -3.41
C PRO A 271 -8.91 -29.32 -2.07
N ALA A 272 -7.67 -29.44 -1.62
CA ALA A 272 -7.35 -29.84 -0.26
C ALA A 272 -7.98 -28.84 0.72
N ALA A 273 -8.56 -29.36 1.79
CA ALA A 273 -9.11 -28.59 2.89
C ALA A 273 -8.02 -27.71 3.52
N LEU A 274 -8.14 -26.40 3.36
CA LEU A 274 -7.63 -25.44 4.32
C LEU A 274 -8.60 -25.45 5.50
N ARG A 275 -8.13 -25.97 6.64
CA ARG A 275 -8.74 -25.72 7.94
C ARG A 275 -8.60 -24.22 8.21
N THR A 276 -9.71 -23.50 8.17
CA THR A 276 -9.84 -22.22 8.85
C THR A 276 -10.35 -22.54 10.24
N ASP A 277 -9.48 -22.41 11.23
CA ASP A 277 -9.88 -22.28 12.63
C ASP A 277 -10.56 -20.90 12.73
N GLU A 278 -11.89 -20.87 12.68
CA GLU A 278 -12.70 -19.76 13.18
C GLU A 278 -12.92 -20.00 14.68
N GLU A 279 -11.96 -19.54 15.48
CA GLU A 279 -12.17 -19.19 16.88
C GLU A 279 -11.77 -17.72 17.06
N ASP A 280 -12.63 -17.00 17.78
CA ASP A 280 -12.45 -15.68 18.37
C ASP A 280 -12.37 -14.43 17.46
N PHE A 281 -13.56 -13.89 17.16
CA PHE A 281 -13.78 -12.45 17.17
C PHE A 281 -14.89 -12.13 18.17
N GLU A 282 -14.54 -12.16 19.46
CA GLU A 282 -15.21 -11.38 20.50
C GLU A 282 -14.55 -9.99 20.58
N GLU A 283 -15.40 -8.96 20.60
CA GLU A 283 -15.22 -7.69 21.34
C GLU A 283 -13.96 -6.86 21.09
N PHE A 284 -14.09 -5.75 20.35
CA PHE A 284 -13.64 -4.39 20.74
C PHE A 284 -14.29 -3.32 19.83
#